data_AF-E8ZIF0-F1
#
_entry.id   AF-E8ZIF0-F1
#
_cell.length_a   1.000
_cell.length_b   1.000
_cell.length_c   1.000
_cell.angle_alpha   90.00
_cell.angle_beta   90.00
_cell.angle_gamma   90.00
#
_symmetry.space_group_name_H-M   'P 1'
#
loop_
_entity.id
_entity.type
_entity.pdbx_description
1 polymer ?
#
loop_
_entity_poly.entity_id
_entity_poly.type
_entity_poly.pdbx_seq_one_letter_code
_entity_poly.pdbx_strand_id
1 'polypeptide(L)'
;MSKTLIPALAGVGAAGLGGGIYLAHKNSENPSPERKTILLRLEKEKYKPLKLDDPTHWQDSLTNYKKQHTQKTSYTEQELKNLCSSLFKRDDIREEDYSTAKRCCVVPRTISQRLEDLGFKVIEASETEKWKKLSGEYKASGTGNKKLGDLVNTAVDDESTGEKLKKKCQEVLAKGHWENNYDSLLEGSKTWCTDKALPPLQDV
;
A
#
# COMPACT_ATOMS: atom_id res chain seq x y z
N MET A 1 -6.64 0.43 -82.18
CA MET A 1 -7.04 1.64 -81.44
C MET A 1 -8.37 1.38 -80.77
N SER A 2 -8.52 1.81 -79.51
CA SER A 2 -9.75 1.86 -78.69
C SER A 2 -10.44 0.54 -78.34
N LYS A 3 -11.08 0.36 -77.19
CA LYS A 3 -11.14 1.06 -75.89
C LYS A 3 -11.80 0.03 -74.96
N THR A 4 -11.32 -0.02 -73.72
CA THR A 4 -11.77 -0.87 -72.60
C THR A 4 -13.23 -0.67 -72.23
N LEU A 5 -13.86 -1.67 -71.57
CA LEU A 5 -14.77 -1.48 -70.42
C LEU A 5 -15.01 -2.81 -69.65
N ILE A 6 -14.39 -2.85 -68.46
CA ILE A 6 -14.70 -3.44 -67.14
C ILE A 6 -15.77 -4.56 -67.03
N PRO A 7 -15.45 -5.72 -66.39
CA PRO A 7 -16.35 -6.86 -66.25
C PRO A 7 -17.28 -6.80 -65.04
N ALA A 8 -18.39 -7.53 -65.18
CA ALA A 8 -19.47 -7.74 -64.22
C ALA A 8 -19.11 -8.67 -63.04
N LEU A 9 -19.88 -8.54 -61.96
CA LEU A 9 -19.91 -9.42 -60.79
C LEU A 9 -20.17 -10.89 -61.17
N ALA A 10 -19.51 -11.82 -60.47
CA ALA A 10 -20.15 -12.93 -59.70
C ALA A 10 -19.14 -14.05 -59.39
N GLY A 11 -19.28 -14.65 -58.20
CA GLY A 11 -19.00 -16.09 -58.03
C GLY A 11 -17.90 -16.49 -57.06
N VAL A 12 -18.29 -16.68 -55.80
CA VAL A 12 -18.00 -17.82 -54.89
C VAL A 12 -16.74 -18.66 -55.16
N GLY A 13 -15.85 -18.73 -54.16
CA GLY A 13 -14.74 -19.70 -54.12
C GLY A 13 -14.37 -20.14 -52.70
N ALA A 14 -14.91 -21.29 -52.30
CA ALA A 14 -14.42 -22.30 -51.36
C ALA A 14 -13.56 -21.90 -50.13
N ALA A 15 -14.08 -22.24 -48.96
CA ALA A 15 -13.28 -22.53 -47.78
C ALA A 15 -12.32 -23.69 -48.07
N GLY A 16 -11.02 -23.41 -48.01
CA GLY A 16 -9.94 -24.40 -48.08
C GLY A 16 -9.04 -24.24 -46.87
N LEU A 17 -8.99 -25.28 -46.04
CA LEU A 17 -7.95 -25.48 -45.03
C LEU A 17 -6.64 -25.75 -45.77
N GLY A 18 -5.68 -24.84 -45.71
CA GLY A 18 -4.36 -24.98 -46.32
C GLY A 18 -3.41 -23.92 -45.79
N GLY A 19 -2.22 -24.35 -45.37
CA GLY A 19 -1.27 -23.58 -44.55
C GLY A 19 -0.98 -22.15 -45.01
N GLY A 20 -1.00 -21.22 -44.06
CA GLY A 20 -0.66 -19.81 -44.24
C GLY A 20 0.51 -19.41 -43.34
N ILE A 21 1.71 -19.50 -43.91
CA ILE A 21 2.83 -18.56 -43.86
C ILE A 21 3.13 -17.87 -42.51
N TYR A 22 4.28 -18.26 -41.96
CA TYR A 22 5.10 -17.51 -41.02
C TYR A 22 5.25 -16.04 -41.47
N LEU A 23 4.55 -15.12 -40.80
CA LEU A 23 4.80 -13.69 -40.89
C LEU A 23 5.43 -13.22 -39.57
N ALA A 24 6.76 -13.28 -39.54
CA ALA A 24 7.56 -12.49 -38.63
C ALA A 24 7.38 -11.01 -38.97
N HIS A 25 6.48 -10.34 -38.27
CA HIS A 25 6.52 -8.89 -38.14
C HIS A 25 7.19 -8.51 -36.82
N LYS A 26 8.49 -8.18 -36.95
CA LYS A 26 9.18 -7.23 -36.08
C LYS A 26 8.33 -5.96 -35.94
N ASN A 27 8.35 -5.39 -34.74
CA ASN A 27 7.63 -4.18 -34.29
C ASN A 27 6.22 -4.39 -33.72
N SER A 28 6.07 -5.38 -32.85
CA SER A 28 5.14 -5.20 -31.72
C SER A 28 5.95 -4.67 -30.55
N GLU A 29 6.04 -3.35 -30.43
CA GLU A 29 6.09 -2.69 -29.12
C GLU A 29 4.75 -2.98 -28.41
N ASN A 30 4.48 -4.25 -28.12
CA ASN A 30 3.59 -4.56 -27.02
C ASN A 30 4.42 -4.17 -25.79
N PRO A 31 4.03 -3.14 -25.00
CA PRO A 31 4.59 -3.05 -23.66
C PRO A 31 4.38 -4.42 -23.05
N SER A 32 5.46 -5.11 -22.70
CA SER A 32 5.37 -6.33 -21.91
C SER A 32 4.35 -6.05 -20.80
N PRO A 33 3.32 -6.87 -20.59
CA PRO A 33 2.34 -6.60 -19.54
C PRO A 33 3.13 -6.25 -18.29
N GLU A 34 2.98 -5.01 -17.78
CA GLU A 34 3.78 -4.51 -16.66
C GLU A 34 3.81 -5.61 -15.62
N ARG A 35 4.97 -6.27 -15.46
CA ARG A 35 5.08 -7.37 -14.52
C ARG A 35 4.80 -6.77 -13.17
N LYS A 36 3.64 -7.05 -12.59
CA LYS A 36 3.25 -6.55 -11.27
C LYS A 36 4.10 -7.26 -10.25
N THR A 37 5.29 -6.72 -9.99
CA THR A 37 6.19 -7.28 -8.98
C THR A 37 5.79 -6.82 -7.59
N ILE A 38 6.27 -7.53 -6.57
CA ILE A 38 6.17 -7.08 -5.17
C ILE A 38 6.77 -5.67 -5.01
N LEU A 39 7.90 -5.38 -5.66
CA LEU A 39 8.52 -4.04 -5.62
C LEU A 39 7.57 -2.96 -6.14
N LEU A 40 6.97 -3.18 -7.32
CA LEU A 40 6.05 -2.20 -7.91
C LEU A 40 4.80 -2.01 -7.07
N ARG A 41 4.28 -3.07 -6.42
CA ARG A 41 3.18 -2.93 -5.46
C ARG A 41 3.58 -2.08 -4.26
N LEU A 42 4.75 -2.34 -3.66
CA LEU A 42 5.27 -1.57 -2.53
C LEU A 42 5.42 -0.08 -2.90
N GLU A 43 6.03 0.22 -4.05
CA GLU A 43 6.24 1.58 -4.53
C GLU A 43 4.92 2.29 -4.86
N LYS A 44 3.95 1.59 -5.46
CA LYS A 44 2.59 2.11 -5.67
C LYS A 44 1.92 2.48 -4.36
N GLU A 45 2.12 1.67 -3.33
CA GLU A 45 1.67 1.95 -1.97
C GLU A 45 2.59 2.95 -1.24
N LYS A 46 3.57 3.59 -1.90
CA LYS A 46 4.49 4.60 -1.34
C LYS A 46 5.47 4.06 -0.28
N TYR A 47 5.69 2.75 -0.22
CA TYR A 47 6.81 2.21 0.54
C TYR A 47 8.12 2.48 -0.20
N LYS A 48 9.19 2.71 0.56
CA LYS A 48 10.54 2.88 0.02
C LYS A 48 11.35 1.63 0.34
N PRO A 49 11.94 0.94 -0.65
CA PRO A 49 12.84 -0.17 -0.38
C PRO A 49 14.01 0.25 0.50
N LEU A 50 14.47 -0.62 1.42
CA LEU A 50 15.75 -0.39 2.10
C LEU A 50 16.86 -0.35 1.05
N LYS A 51 17.76 0.61 1.19
CA LYS A 51 18.98 0.63 0.40
C LYS A 51 19.97 -0.39 0.98
N LEU A 52 20.78 -1.02 0.12
CA LEU A 52 21.73 -2.06 0.54
C LEU A 52 22.82 -1.55 1.49
N ASP A 53 23.11 -0.25 1.45
CA ASP A 53 24.13 0.48 2.19
C ASP A 53 23.59 1.16 3.46
N ASP A 54 22.39 0.78 3.94
CA ASP A 54 21.79 1.31 5.17
C ASP A 54 21.91 0.32 6.35
N PRO A 55 23.08 0.24 7.01
CA PRO A 55 23.38 -0.82 7.98
C PRO A 55 22.45 -0.81 9.20
N THR A 56 22.02 0.38 9.64
CA THR A 56 21.18 0.52 10.85
C THR A 56 19.81 -0.12 10.63
N HIS A 57 19.12 0.21 9.53
CA HIS A 57 17.79 -0.34 9.29
C HIS A 57 17.81 -1.84 8.94
N TRP A 58 18.90 -2.34 8.34
CA TRP A 58 19.05 -3.77 8.07
C TRP A 58 19.18 -4.59 9.35
N GLN A 59 19.96 -4.12 10.32
CA GLN A 59 20.12 -4.79 11.61
C GLN A 59 18.81 -4.83 12.41
N ASP A 60 18.03 -3.74 12.40
CA ASP A 60 16.71 -3.69 13.04
C ASP A 60 15.71 -4.62 12.35
N SER A 61 15.71 -4.64 11.02
CA SER A 61 14.87 -5.52 10.22
C SER A 61 15.20 -6.99 10.49
N LEU A 62 16.48 -7.34 10.59
CA LEU A 62 16.93 -8.69 10.93
C LEU A 62 16.49 -9.11 12.32
N THR A 63 16.65 -8.21 13.31
CA THR A 63 16.23 -8.47 14.68
C THR A 63 14.72 -8.77 14.75
N ASN A 64 13.90 -7.98 14.06
CA ASN A 64 12.45 -8.18 14.04
C ASN A 64 12.05 -9.42 13.22
N TYR A 65 12.75 -9.70 12.11
CA TYR A 65 12.52 -10.89 11.29
C TYR A 65 12.71 -12.17 12.10
N LYS A 66 13.80 -12.26 12.88
CA LYS A 66 14.10 -13.41 13.75
C LYS A 66 13.07 -13.62 14.86
N LYS A 67 12.52 -12.53 15.43
CA LYS A 67 11.45 -12.62 16.45
C LYS A 67 10.19 -13.30 15.90
N GLN A 68 9.90 -13.11 14.61
CA GLN A 68 8.73 -13.71 13.94
C GLN A 68 9.02 -15.09 13.34
N HIS A 69 10.30 -15.41 13.13
CA HIS A 69 10.77 -16.66 12.55
C HIS A 69 11.76 -17.33 13.50
N THR A 70 11.24 -17.91 14.58
CA THR A 70 12.04 -18.52 15.66
C THR A 70 12.91 -19.69 15.18
N GLN A 71 12.62 -20.27 14.02
CA GLN A 71 13.44 -21.28 13.34
C GLN A 71 14.64 -20.69 12.55
N LYS A 72 14.74 -19.36 12.43
CA LYS A 72 15.79 -18.65 11.67
C LYS A 72 16.72 -17.83 12.58
N THR A 73 17.03 -18.32 13.78
CA THR A 73 17.88 -17.59 14.76
C THR A 73 19.28 -17.27 14.22
N SER A 74 19.83 -18.10 13.34
CA SER A 74 21.16 -17.92 12.71
C SER A 74 21.15 -17.02 11.46
N TYR A 75 19.99 -16.52 11.02
CA TYR A 75 19.88 -15.72 9.80
C TYR A 75 20.80 -14.49 9.86
N THR A 76 21.51 -14.22 8.78
CA THR A 76 22.45 -13.11 8.67
C THR A 76 21.80 -11.92 7.96
N GLU A 77 22.42 -10.75 8.10
CA GLU A 77 22.00 -9.57 7.36
C GLU A 77 22.07 -9.79 5.84
N GLN A 78 23.12 -10.46 5.36
CA GLN A 78 23.29 -10.76 3.94
C GLN A 78 22.18 -11.69 3.41
N GLU A 79 21.77 -12.70 4.19
CA GLU A 79 20.66 -13.56 3.82
C GLU A 79 19.34 -12.79 3.77
N LEU A 80 19.11 -11.84 4.68
CA LEU A 80 17.94 -10.96 4.63
C LEU A 80 17.94 -10.05 3.39
N LYS A 81 19.10 -9.45 3.05
CA LYS A 81 19.27 -8.67 1.82
C LYS A 81 18.97 -9.51 0.57
N ASN A 82 19.46 -10.75 0.54
CA ASN A 82 19.22 -11.68 -0.55
C ASN A 82 17.73 -12.07 -0.65
N LEU A 83 17.08 -12.32 0.49
CA LEU A 83 15.65 -12.58 0.58
C LEU A 83 14.85 -11.42 -0.01
N CYS A 84 15.10 -10.19 0.46
CA CYS A 84 14.42 -8.99 -0.03
C CYS A 84 14.62 -8.79 -1.54
N SER A 85 15.85 -8.98 -2.03
CA SER A 85 16.17 -8.89 -3.46
C SER A 85 15.42 -9.93 -4.30
N SER A 86 15.19 -11.13 -3.75
CA SER A 86 14.41 -12.18 -4.38
C SER A 86 12.91 -11.84 -4.39
N LEU A 87 12.37 -11.42 -3.24
CA LEU A 87 10.97 -11.02 -3.09
C LEU A 87 10.61 -9.89 -4.06
N PHE A 88 11.44 -8.86 -4.19
CA PHE A 88 11.20 -7.74 -5.10
C PHE A 88 11.06 -8.13 -6.57
N LYS A 89 11.66 -9.24 -6.99
CA LYS A 89 11.62 -9.72 -8.38
C LYS A 89 10.44 -10.66 -8.66
N ARG A 90 9.73 -11.14 -7.63
CA ARG A 90 8.56 -12.03 -7.79
C ARG A 90 7.41 -11.29 -8.44
N ASP A 91 6.85 -11.90 -9.48
CA ASP A 91 5.64 -11.48 -10.20
C ASP A 91 4.41 -12.35 -9.85
N ASP A 92 4.62 -13.51 -9.23
CA ASP A 92 3.61 -14.33 -8.58
C ASP A 92 3.33 -13.84 -7.14
N ILE A 93 2.70 -12.67 -7.01
CA ILE A 93 2.48 -12.04 -5.69
C ILE A 93 1.62 -12.92 -4.79
N ARG A 94 2.27 -13.60 -3.84
CA ARG A 94 1.63 -14.20 -2.66
C ARG A 94 1.55 -13.16 -1.54
N GLU A 95 0.42 -13.09 -0.84
CA GLU A 95 0.25 -12.12 0.25
C GLU A 95 1.25 -12.33 1.39
N GLU A 96 1.70 -13.56 1.62
CA GLU A 96 2.73 -13.92 2.62
C GLU A 96 4.08 -13.27 2.29
N ASP A 97 4.48 -13.35 1.02
CA ASP A 97 5.71 -12.79 0.48
C ASP A 97 5.64 -11.26 0.48
N TYR A 98 4.49 -10.72 0.07
CA TYR A 98 4.22 -9.29 0.11
C TYR A 98 4.31 -8.76 1.55
N SER A 99 3.65 -9.42 2.50
CA SER A 99 3.68 -9.06 3.93
C SER A 99 5.11 -9.11 4.48
N THR A 100 5.89 -10.13 4.10
CA THR A 100 7.30 -10.24 4.50
C THR A 100 8.12 -9.08 3.94
N ALA A 101 7.97 -8.78 2.64
CA ALA A 101 8.69 -7.67 2.01
C ALA A 101 8.30 -6.32 2.62
N LYS A 102 7.00 -6.10 2.83
CA LYS A 102 6.45 -4.89 3.46
C LYS A 102 6.96 -4.68 4.88
N ARG A 103 7.30 -5.75 5.63
CA ARG A 103 7.69 -5.65 7.05
C ARG A 103 9.20 -5.62 7.29
N CYS A 104 9.99 -6.17 6.36
CA CYS A 104 11.43 -6.39 6.56
C CYS A 104 12.32 -5.82 5.46
N CYS A 105 11.75 -5.39 4.33
CA CYS A 105 12.51 -4.95 3.16
C CYS A 105 12.28 -3.48 2.81
N VAL A 106 11.48 -2.75 3.58
CA VAL A 106 11.16 -1.34 3.34
C VAL A 106 11.62 -0.47 4.52
N VAL A 107 11.97 0.78 4.23
CA VAL A 107 12.40 1.74 5.25
C VAL A 107 11.33 1.81 6.34
N PRO A 108 11.68 1.53 7.61
CA PRO A 108 10.71 1.54 8.69
C PRO A 108 10.20 2.96 8.90
N ARG A 109 8.88 3.09 9.03
CA ARG A 109 8.20 4.36 9.29
C ARG A 109 7.35 4.25 10.55
N THR A 110 7.31 5.32 11.35
CA THR A 110 6.23 5.48 12.33
C THR A 110 4.90 5.64 11.61
N ILE A 111 3.79 5.53 12.34
CA ILE A 111 2.46 5.75 11.75
C ILE A 111 2.34 7.18 11.20
N SER A 112 2.84 8.20 11.92
CA SER A 112 2.86 9.58 11.42
C SER A 112 3.60 9.71 10.09
N GLN A 113 4.85 9.23 10.03
CA GLN A 113 5.67 9.29 8.81
C GLN A 113 5.02 8.54 7.64
N ARG A 114 4.33 7.44 7.95
CA ARG A 114 3.65 6.65 6.93
C ARG A 114 2.40 7.35 6.39
N LEU A 115 1.66 8.05 7.24
CA LEU A 115 0.54 8.90 6.82
C LEU A 115 1.04 10.03 5.92
N GLU A 116 2.16 10.66 6.26
CA GLU A 116 2.82 11.68 5.43
C GLU A 116 3.26 11.13 4.07
N ASP A 117 3.92 9.96 4.02
CA ASP A 117 4.31 9.28 2.78
C ASP A 117 3.08 8.97 1.89
N LEU A 118 1.90 8.78 2.50
CA LEU A 118 0.61 8.57 1.82
C LEU A 118 -0.14 9.87 1.48
N GLY A 119 0.39 11.03 1.86
CA GLY A 119 -0.20 12.35 1.59
C GLY A 119 -1.31 12.77 2.56
N PHE A 120 -1.43 12.11 3.73
CA PHE A 120 -2.36 12.53 4.77
C PHE A 120 -1.74 13.57 5.69
N LYS A 121 -2.48 14.63 5.97
CA LYS A 121 -2.12 15.64 6.97
C LYS A 121 -2.71 15.25 8.33
N VAL A 122 -1.84 15.06 9.32
CA VAL A 122 -2.23 14.82 10.71
C VAL A 122 -2.85 16.08 11.30
N ILE A 123 -3.89 15.93 12.12
CA ILE A 123 -4.54 17.05 12.81
C ILE A 123 -3.60 17.59 13.88
N GLU A 124 -3.41 18.91 13.89
CA GLU A 124 -2.58 19.57 14.88
C GLU A 124 -3.21 19.50 16.29
N ALA A 125 -2.38 19.43 17.33
CA ALA A 125 -2.85 19.35 18.71
C ALA A 125 -3.65 20.59 19.16
N SER A 126 -3.44 21.74 18.50
CA SER A 126 -4.11 23.02 18.74
C SER A 126 -5.48 23.16 18.07
N GLU A 127 -5.86 22.24 17.18
CA GLU A 127 -7.11 22.27 16.41
C GLU A 127 -8.30 21.78 17.25
N THR A 128 -8.59 22.45 18.35
CA THR A 128 -9.56 22.01 19.37
C THR A 128 -10.94 21.68 18.77
N GLU A 129 -11.46 22.51 17.86
CA GLU A 129 -12.78 22.27 17.26
C GLU A 129 -12.84 21.01 16.39
N LYS A 130 -11.73 20.67 15.71
CA LYS A 130 -11.62 19.41 14.95
C LYS A 130 -11.67 18.22 15.88
N TRP A 131 -10.92 18.28 16.99
CA TRP A 131 -10.89 17.20 17.98
C TRP A 131 -12.24 16.99 18.67
N LYS A 132 -12.94 18.06 19.04
CA LYS A 132 -14.31 17.96 19.59
C LYS A 132 -15.25 17.23 18.64
N LYS A 133 -15.29 17.68 17.38
CA LYS A 133 -16.14 17.08 16.34
C LYS A 133 -15.82 15.60 16.14
N LEU A 134 -14.55 15.26 15.96
CA LEU A 134 -14.13 13.87 15.74
C LEU A 134 -14.35 12.98 16.95
N SER A 135 -14.23 13.49 18.17
CA SER A 135 -14.58 12.71 19.36
C SER A 135 -16.06 12.35 19.40
N GLY A 136 -16.95 13.26 18.99
CA GLY A 136 -18.38 12.95 18.83
C GLY A 136 -18.62 11.85 17.79
N GLU A 137 -17.98 11.95 16.62
CA GLU A 137 -18.10 10.94 15.56
C GLU A 137 -17.49 9.59 15.95
N TYR A 138 -16.37 9.61 16.68
CA TYR A 138 -15.71 8.42 17.20
C TYR A 138 -16.58 7.73 18.24
N LYS A 139 -17.18 8.47 19.18
CA LYS A 139 -18.10 7.89 20.16
C LYS A 139 -19.28 7.18 19.48
N ALA A 140 -19.81 7.78 18.42
CA ALA A 140 -20.94 7.22 17.67
C ALA A 140 -20.55 5.97 16.85
N SER A 141 -19.34 5.90 16.29
CA SER A 141 -19.03 4.92 15.23
C SER A 141 -17.64 4.27 15.26
N GLY A 142 -16.79 4.60 16.24
CA GLY A 142 -15.42 4.11 16.43
C GLY A 142 -15.33 2.67 16.95
N THR A 143 -15.98 1.73 16.27
CA THR A 143 -16.04 0.31 16.63
C THR A 143 -15.59 -0.60 15.47
N GLY A 144 -15.32 -1.87 15.76
CA GLY A 144 -14.90 -2.86 14.76
C GLY A 144 -13.67 -2.40 13.97
N ASN A 145 -13.78 -2.38 12.63
CA ASN A 145 -12.71 -1.95 11.73
C ASN A 145 -12.39 -0.45 11.81
N LYS A 146 -13.24 0.35 12.47
CA LYS A 146 -13.01 1.78 12.71
C LYS A 146 -12.43 2.04 14.10
N LYS A 147 -12.05 1.03 14.86
CA LYS A 147 -11.47 1.24 16.19
C LYS A 147 -10.06 1.84 16.07
N LEU A 148 -9.72 2.81 16.92
CA LEU A 148 -8.36 3.33 17.03
C LEU A 148 -7.59 2.57 18.11
N GLY A 149 -6.97 1.46 17.71
CA GLY A 149 -6.22 0.59 18.62
C GLY A 149 -7.12 -0.04 19.69
N ASP A 150 -6.82 0.19 20.96
CA ASP A 150 -7.58 -0.32 22.10
C ASP A 150 -8.67 0.64 22.60
N LEU A 151 -8.73 1.88 22.10
CA LEU A 151 -9.70 2.89 22.54
C LEU A 151 -11.14 2.44 22.26
N VAL A 152 -11.92 2.27 23.33
CA VAL A 152 -13.35 1.93 23.24
C VAL A 152 -14.13 3.22 23.01
N ASN A 153 -15.01 3.25 22.01
CA ASN A 153 -15.80 4.43 21.65
C ASN A 153 -16.64 4.97 22.81
N THR A 154 -17.27 4.10 23.61
CA THR A 154 -18.08 4.51 24.77
C THR A 154 -17.26 5.09 25.91
N ALA A 155 -15.94 4.90 25.91
CA ALA A 155 -15.02 5.51 26.87
C ALA A 155 -14.60 6.93 26.48
N VAL A 156 -14.96 7.40 25.27
CA VAL A 156 -14.84 8.80 24.86
C VAL A 156 -16.09 9.53 25.36
N ASP A 157 -15.97 10.19 26.50
CA ASP A 157 -17.05 10.92 27.21
C ASP A 157 -16.73 12.43 27.32
N ASP A 158 -15.73 12.88 26.58
CA ASP A 158 -15.16 14.21 26.58
C ASP A 158 -15.35 14.90 25.23
N GLU A 159 -16.50 14.68 24.57
CA GLU A 159 -16.79 15.27 23.25
C GLU A 159 -16.70 16.80 23.23
N SER A 160 -16.87 17.44 24.39
CA SER A 160 -16.73 18.89 24.56
C SER A 160 -15.28 19.39 24.50
N THR A 161 -14.28 18.51 24.62
CA THR A 161 -12.85 18.85 24.55
C THR A 161 -12.10 18.08 23.47
N GLY A 162 -12.44 16.81 23.25
CA GLY A 162 -11.81 15.92 22.29
C GLY A 162 -10.47 15.32 22.74
N GLU A 163 -10.12 15.46 24.02
CA GLU A 163 -8.78 15.16 24.55
C GLU A 163 -8.45 13.65 24.56
N LYS A 164 -9.41 12.75 24.83
CA LYS A 164 -9.17 11.29 24.82
C LYS A 164 -8.79 10.79 23.43
N LEU A 165 -9.54 11.21 22.41
CA LEU A 165 -9.23 10.84 21.02
C LEU A 165 -7.89 11.44 20.59
N LYS A 166 -7.68 12.73 20.86
CA LYS A 166 -6.42 13.44 20.57
C LYS A 166 -5.21 12.74 21.20
N LYS A 167 -5.27 12.44 22.50
CA LYS A 167 -4.21 11.72 23.22
C LYS A 167 -3.97 10.35 22.60
N LYS A 168 -5.04 9.61 22.28
CA LYS A 168 -4.90 8.31 21.62
C LYS A 168 -4.24 8.42 20.25
N CYS A 169 -4.61 9.43 19.45
CA CYS A 169 -3.95 9.72 18.19
C CYS A 169 -2.46 9.99 18.38
N GLN A 170 -2.06 10.82 19.35
CA GLN A 170 -0.65 11.09 19.64
C GLN A 170 0.12 9.82 20.01
N GLU A 171 -0.46 8.96 20.85
CA GLU A 171 0.12 7.66 21.22
C GLU A 171 0.31 6.75 20.01
N VAL A 172 -0.72 6.64 19.15
CA VAL A 172 -0.69 5.74 17.99
C VAL A 172 0.24 6.27 16.90
N LEU A 173 0.26 7.58 16.64
CA LEU A 173 1.11 8.18 15.61
C LEU A 173 2.61 7.95 15.85
N ALA A 174 3.02 7.83 17.11
CA ALA A 174 4.39 7.55 17.53
C ALA A 174 4.78 6.06 17.38
N LYS A 175 3.83 5.16 17.16
CA LYS A 175 4.09 3.72 17.05
C LYS A 175 4.90 3.38 15.81
N GLY A 176 5.84 2.44 15.98
CA GLY A 176 6.82 2.05 14.97
C GLY A 176 6.35 0.93 14.04
N HIS A 177 7.06 0.78 12.93
CA HIS A 177 6.78 -0.15 11.82
C HIS A 177 6.53 -1.62 12.24
N TRP A 178 7.20 -2.09 13.30
CA TRP A 178 7.13 -3.50 13.70
C TRP A 178 6.05 -3.84 14.71
N GLU A 179 5.25 -2.87 15.14
CA GLU A 179 4.10 -3.11 16.01
C GLU A 179 3.17 -4.16 15.41
N ASN A 180 2.71 -5.12 16.22
CA ASN A 180 1.94 -6.26 15.72
C ASN A 180 0.64 -5.85 15.02
N ASN A 181 0.06 -4.74 15.44
CA ASN A 181 -1.15 -4.15 14.89
C ASN A 181 -0.87 -2.90 14.02
N TYR A 182 0.35 -2.73 13.50
CA TYR A 182 0.75 -1.53 12.75
C TYR A 182 -0.23 -1.16 11.63
N ASP A 183 -0.63 -2.12 10.78
CA ASP A 183 -1.56 -1.85 9.66
C ASP A 183 -2.95 -1.42 10.14
N SER A 184 -3.47 -2.08 11.19
CA SER A 184 -4.77 -1.73 11.77
C SER A 184 -4.73 -0.35 12.42
N LEU A 185 -3.63 -0.03 13.10
CA LEU A 185 -3.42 1.29 13.68
C LEU A 185 -3.27 2.36 12.61
N LEU A 186 -2.57 2.09 11.50
CA LEU A 186 -2.43 3.02 10.39
C LEU A 186 -3.78 3.35 9.75
N GLU A 187 -4.62 2.35 9.46
CA GLU A 187 -5.97 2.59 8.90
C GLU A 187 -6.89 3.31 9.90
N GLY A 188 -6.80 2.97 11.19
CA GLY A 188 -7.48 3.70 12.25
C GLY A 188 -7.04 5.17 12.32
N SER A 189 -5.74 5.44 12.29
CA SER A 189 -5.19 6.80 12.34
C SER A 189 -5.51 7.62 11.10
N LYS A 190 -5.51 7.01 9.92
CA LYS A 190 -5.99 7.64 8.69
C LYS A 190 -7.44 8.11 8.81
N THR A 191 -8.27 7.35 9.54
CA THR A 191 -9.69 7.67 9.75
C THR A 191 -9.91 8.72 10.83
N TRP A 192 -9.10 8.75 11.90
CA TRP A 192 -9.41 9.55 13.10
C TRP A 192 -8.39 10.62 13.48
N CYS A 193 -7.18 10.55 12.93
CA CYS A 193 -6.07 11.42 13.29
C CYS A 193 -5.63 12.34 12.14
N THR A 194 -6.37 12.37 11.03
CA THR A 194 -6.03 13.17 9.84
C THR A 194 -7.19 14.05 9.43
N ASP A 195 -6.89 15.14 8.71
CA ASP A 195 -7.92 16.08 8.23
C ASP A 195 -8.94 15.44 7.27
N LYS A 196 -8.65 14.25 6.72
CA LYS A 196 -9.61 13.48 5.89
C LYS A 196 -10.81 12.97 6.70
N ALA A 197 -10.68 12.88 8.01
CA ALA A 197 -11.74 12.44 8.92
C ALA A 197 -12.94 13.40 8.94
N LEU A 198 -12.72 14.66 8.55
CA LEU A 198 -13.75 15.68 8.54
C LEU A 198 -14.43 15.70 7.16
N PRO A 199 -15.78 15.73 7.09
CA PRO A 199 -16.46 16.12 5.86
C PRO A 199 -15.87 17.45 5.37
N PRO A 200 -15.72 17.68 4.05
CA PRO A 200 -15.38 19.00 3.56
C PRO A 200 -16.36 19.98 4.19
N LEU A 201 -15.84 21.03 4.81
CA LEU A 201 -16.65 22.15 5.27
C LEU A 201 -17.51 22.54 4.06
N GLN A 202 -18.82 22.34 4.17
CA GLN A 202 -19.73 23.02 3.24
C GLN A 202 -19.54 24.49 3.57
N ASP A 203 -18.85 25.20 2.67
CA ASP A 203 -18.78 26.65 2.67
C ASP A 203 -20.23 27.15 2.75
N VAL A 204 -20.55 27.82 3.86
CA VAL A 204 -21.82 28.54 4.05
C VAL A 204 -21.75 29.85 3.30
#